data_AF-A0A4R5AIH6-F1
#
_entry.id   AF-A0A4R5AIH6-F1
#
_cell.length_a   1.000
_cell.length_b   1.000
_cell.length_c   1.000
_cell.angle_alpha   90.00
_cell.angle_beta   90.00
_cell.angle_gamma   90.00
#
_symmetry.space_group_name_H-M   'P 1'
#
loop_
_entity.id
_entity.type
_entity.pdbx_description
1 polymer ?
#
loop_
_entity_poly.entity_id
_entity_poly.type
_entity_poly.pdbx_seq_one_letter_code
_entity_poly.pdbx_strand_id
1 'polypeptide(L)'
;MDDRGAQAEAIAEFAAALRELRNSVGNPPFRELSGRSGAISHTTLHEATKGNRLPSWGTTAEFVKACGADPAAYRERWEKANAAPRPAAEPSEPVPPPDEIAAGDRPA
;
A
#
# COMPACT_ATOMS: atom_id res chain seq x y z
N MET A 1 3.11 -19.39 22.46
CA MET A 1 3.68 -19.25 21.11
C MET A 1 3.24 -17.90 20.60
N ASP A 2 4.16 -17.07 20.16
CA ASP A 2 3.97 -15.63 20.04
C ASP A 2 3.13 -15.25 18.81
N ASP A 3 1.83 -15.00 19.00
CA ASP A 3 0.90 -14.52 17.97
C ASP A 3 1.38 -13.23 17.27
N ARG A 4 2.22 -12.43 17.94
CA ARG A 4 2.84 -11.22 17.39
C ARG A 4 3.88 -11.53 16.30
N GLY A 5 4.61 -12.63 16.41
CA GLY A 5 5.59 -13.07 15.41
C GLY A 5 4.92 -13.53 14.12
N ALA A 6 3.86 -14.34 14.27
CA ALA A 6 3.05 -14.80 13.15
C ALA A 6 2.40 -13.64 12.38
N GLN A 7 1.95 -12.58 13.07
CA GLN A 7 1.44 -11.38 12.42
C GLN A 7 2.53 -10.64 11.63
N ALA A 8 3.70 -10.45 12.22
CA ALA A 8 4.81 -9.77 11.54
C ALA A 8 5.25 -10.52 10.28
N GLU A 9 5.31 -11.86 10.34
CA GLU A 9 5.55 -12.70 9.16
C GLU A 9 4.47 -12.55 8.10
N ALA A 10 3.18 -12.61 8.48
CA ALA A 10 2.09 -12.45 7.52
C ALA A 10 2.11 -11.08 6.82
N ILE A 11 2.43 -10.01 7.56
CA ILE A 11 2.60 -8.66 7.00
C ILE A 11 3.82 -8.61 6.07
N ALA A 12 4.93 -9.23 6.45
CA ALA A 12 6.15 -9.27 5.63
C ALA A 12 5.95 -10.07 4.34
N GLU A 13 5.28 -11.23 4.40
CA GLU A 13 4.90 -12.03 3.24
C GLU A 13 3.97 -11.24 2.30
N PHE A 14 3.00 -10.53 2.87
CA PHE A 14 2.10 -9.69 2.08
C PHE A 14 2.85 -8.55 1.37
N ALA A 15 3.74 -7.87 2.08
CA ALA A 15 4.56 -6.81 1.50
C ALA A 15 5.53 -7.35 0.43
N ALA A 16 6.06 -8.56 0.60
CA ALA A 16 6.84 -9.23 -0.44
C ALA A 16 6.00 -9.48 -1.69
N ALA A 17 4.77 -10.00 -1.54
CA ALA A 17 3.86 -10.21 -2.67
C ALA A 17 3.52 -8.92 -3.43
N LEU A 18 3.41 -7.77 -2.74
CA LEU A 18 3.23 -6.45 -3.38
C LEU A 18 4.48 -6.03 -4.16
N ARG A 19 5.68 -6.28 -3.63
CA ARG A 19 6.95 -6.01 -4.33
C ARG A 19 7.10 -6.88 -5.57
N GLU A 20 6.74 -8.15 -5.48
CA GLU A 20 6.77 -9.07 -6.61
C GLU A 20 5.78 -8.68 -7.69
N LEU A 21 4.56 -8.29 -7.32
CA LEU A 21 3.58 -7.74 -8.25
C LEU A 21 4.15 -6.52 -8.99
N ARG A 22 4.74 -5.59 -8.25
CA ARG A 22 5.37 -4.40 -8.83
C ARG A 22 6.50 -4.78 -9.79
N ASN A 23 7.33 -5.75 -9.43
CA ASN A 23 8.40 -6.23 -10.29
C ASN A 23 7.87 -6.89 -11.57
N SER A 24 6.80 -7.69 -11.46
CA SER A 24 6.16 -8.36 -12.59
C SER A 24 5.59 -7.40 -13.64
N VAL A 25 5.28 -6.16 -13.25
CA VAL A 25 4.71 -5.14 -14.14
C VAL A 25 5.75 -4.11 -14.61
N GLY A 26 7.04 -4.39 -14.40
CA GLY A 26 8.16 -3.54 -14.85
C GLY A 26 8.71 -2.59 -13.79
N ASN A 27 8.40 -2.82 -12.52
CA ASN A 27 8.86 -2.04 -11.38
C ASN A 27 8.60 -0.51 -11.49
N PRO A 28 7.34 -0.09 -11.73
CA PRO A 28 7.00 1.33 -11.82
C PRO A 28 7.34 2.08 -10.52
N PRO A 29 7.79 3.34 -10.60
CA PRO A 29 8.11 4.13 -9.43
C PRO A 29 6.84 4.45 -8.62
N PHE A 30 6.98 4.55 -7.29
CA PHE A 30 5.83 4.81 -6.40
C PHE A 30 5.06 6.09 -6.73
N ARG A 31 5.74 7.11 -7.28
CA ARG A 31 5.10 8.35 -7.74
C ARG A 31 4.14 8.10 -8.92
N GLU A 32 4.48 7.19 -9.81
CA GLU A 32 3.63 6.84 -10.94
C GLU A 32 2.44 5.98 -10.49
N LEU A 33 2.67 5.00 -9.60
CA LEU A 33 1.58 4.22 -9.01
C LEU A 33 0.62 5.10 -8.19
N SER A 34 1.15 6.10 -7.48
CA SER A 34 0.37 7.11 -6.77
C SER A 34 -0.49 7.93 -7.73
N GLY A 35 0.09 8.41 -8.84
CA GLY A 35 -0.66 9.11 -9.89
C GLY A 35 -1.71 8.25 -10.59
N ARG A 36 -1.43 6.96 -10.82
CA ARG A 36 -2.37 6.00 -11.42
C ARG A 36 -3.52 5.64 -10.47
N SER A 37 -3.23 5.53 -9.18
CA SER A 37 -4.24 5.21 -8.16
C SER A 37 -5.11 6.44 -7.84
N GLY A 38 -4.52 7.64 -7.81
CA GLY A 38 -5.19 8.89 -7.42
C GLY A 38 -5.62 8.95 -5.94
N ALA A 39 -5.71 7.82 -5.26
CA ALA A 39 -6.20 7.68 -3.89
C ALA A 39 -5.10 7.47 -2.84
N ILE A 40 -3.85 7.21 -3.25
CA ILE A 40 -2.75 6.87 -2.32
C ILE A 40 -1.47 7.64 -2.69
N SER A 41 -0.80 8.20 -1.68
CA SER A 41 0.49 8.87 -1.82
C SER A 41 1.66 7.89 -1.98
N HIS A 42 2.72 8.33 -2.69
CA HIS A 42 3.94 7.53 -2.86
C HIS A 42 4.57 7.07 -1.53
N THR A 43 4.44 7.89 -0.48
CA THR A 43 4.98 7.61 0.87
C THR A 43 4.25 6.44 1.51
N THR A 44 2.92 6.45 1.46
CA THR A 44 2.06 5.36 1.95
C THR A 44 2.32 4.07 1.18
N LEU A 45 2.53 4.14 -0.14
CA LEU A 45 2.90 2.97 -0.94
C LEU A 45 4.26 2.41 -0.53
N HIS A 46 5.25 3.28 -0.29
CA HIS A 46 6.55 2.84 0.17
C HIS A 46 6.45 2.14 1.54
N GLU A 47 5.69 2.69 2.48
CA GLU A 47 5.45 2.05 3.78
C GLU A 47 4.69 0.72 3.67
N ALA A 48 3.66 0.65 2.83
CA ALA A 48 2.93 -0.58 2.54
C ALA A 48 3.85 -1.69 2.02
N THR A 49 4.84 -1.31 1.19
CA THR A 49 5.84 -2.26 0.71
C THR A 49 6.95 -2.55 1.71
N LYS A 50 7.11 -1.84 2.84
CA LYS A 50 8.17 -2.14 3.82
C LYS A 50 7.90 -3.41 4.63
N GLY A 51 6.64 -3.78 4.81
CA GLY A 51 6.25 -4.93 5.66
C GLY A 51 6.28 -4.63 7.15
N ASN A 52 6.29 -3.34 7.54
CA ASN A 52 6.25 -2.93 8.95
C ASN A 52 4.83 -2.80 9.50
N ARG A 53 3.85 -2.55 8.62
CA ARG A 53 2.43 -2.42 8.96
C ARG A 53 1.59 -2.93 7.79
N LEU A 54 0.45 -3.56 8.10
CA LEU A 54 -0.53 -3.94 7.08
C LEU A 54 -1.26 -2.68 6.57
N PRO A 55 -1.20 -2.38 5.26
CA PRO A 55 -2.02 -1.30 4.68
C PRO A 55 -3.51 -1.65 4.74
N SER A 56 -4.38 -0.63 4.68
CA SER A 56 -5.83 -0.84 4.57
C SER A 56 -6.19 -1.57 3.27
N TRP A 57 -7.35 -2.24 3.27
CA TRP A 57 -7.85 -2.93 2.07
C TRP A 57 -7.98 -1.98 0.86
N GLY A 58 -8.50 -0.77 1.07
CA GLY A 58 -8.60 0.24 0.00
C GLY A 58 -7.23 0.58 -0.61
N THR A 59 -6.22 0.76 0.24
CA THR A 59 -4.83 1.02 -0.21
C THR A 59 -4.27 -0.14 -1.03
N THR A 60 -4.51 -1.37 -0.58
CA THR A 60 -4.08 -2.58 -1.30
C THR A 60 -4.77 -2.68 -2.65
N ALA A 61 -6.10 -2.54 -2.68
CA ALA A 61 -6.89 -2.73 -3.89
C ALA A 61 -6.48 -1.73 -4.98
N GLU A 62 -6.29 -0.45 -4.63
CA GLU A 62 -5.85 0.56 -5.59
C GLU A 62 -4.41 0.32 -6.06
N PHE A 63 -3.49 -0.11 -5.18
CA PHE A 63 -2.13 -0.49 -5.60
C PHE A 63 -2.14 -1.65 -6.59
N VAL A 64 -2.93 -2.69 -6.31
CA VAL A 64 -3.04 -3.87 -7.17
C VAL A 64 -3.66 -3.50 -8.52
N LYS A 65 -4.71 -2.67 -8.52
CA LYS A 65 -5.31 -2.10 -9.74
C LYS A 65 -4.33 -1.22 -10.52
N ALA A 66 -3.53 -0.39 -9.85
CA ALA A 66 -2.52 0.46 -10.50
C ALA A 66 -1.39 -0.34 -11.14
N CYS A 67 -1.11 -1.54 -10.61
CA CYS A 67 -0.24 -2.54 -11.23
C CYS A 67 -0.95 -3.31 -12.35
N GLY A 68 -2.28 -3.24 -12.48
CA GLY A 68 -3.05 -3.97 -13.48
C GLY A 68 -3.35 -5.42 -13.09
N ALA A 69 -3.25 -5.76 -11.80
CA ALA A 69 -3.63 -7.07 -11.29
C ALA A 69 -5.03 -7.05 -10.68
N ASP A 70 -5.58 -8.25 -10.46
CA ASP A 70 -6.89 -8.41 -9.87
C ASP A 70 -6.84 -8.24 -8.33
N PRO A 71 -7.56 -7.26 -7.76
CA PRO A 71 -7.56 -7.05 -6.32
C PRO A 71 -8.16 -8.25 -5.56
N ALA A 72 -9.17 -8.95 -6.09
CA ALA A 72 -9.79 -10.06 -5.38
C ALA A 72 -8.79 -11.20 -5.09
N ALA A 73 -7.82 -11.43 -5.99
CA ALA A 73 -6.72 -12.38 -5.76
C ALA A 73 -5.84 -12.04 -4.54
N TYR A 74 -5.77 -10.76 -4.16
CA TYR A 74 -5.01 -10.30 -2.99
C TYR A 74 -5.87 -10.17 -1.73
N ARG A 75 -7.20 -10.26 -1.86
CA ARG A 75 -8.14 -10.11 -0.75
C ARG A 75 -7.96 -11.18 0.31
N GLU A 76 -7.94 -12.45 -0.09
CA GLU A 76 -7.76 -13.56 0.84
C GLU A 76 -6.43 -13.48 1.60
N ARG A 77 -5.35 -13.09 0.90
CA ARG A 77 -4.03 -12.86 1.50
C ARG A 77 -4.05 -11.71 2.50
N TRP A 78 -4.72 -10.62 2.17
CA TRP A 78 -4.88 -9.47 3.05
C TRP A 78 -5.71 -9.82 4.29
N GLU A 79 -6.82 -10.55 4.11
CA GLU A 79 -7.68 -11.00 5.21
C GLU A 79 -6.92 -11.94 6.15
N LYS A 80 -6.09 -12.84 5.63
CA LYS A 80 -5.24 -13.72 6.46
C LYS A 80 -4.25 -12.91 7.32
N ALA A 81 -3.63 -11.86 6.77
CA ALA A 81 -2.75 -10.98 7.52
C ALA A 81 -3.49 -10.08 8.52
N ASN A 82 -4.72 -9.68 8.21
CA ASN A 82 -5.59 -8.86 9.06
C ASN A 82 -6.26 -9.65 10.19
N ALA A 83 -6.53 -10.95 9.99
CA ALA A 83 -7.20 -11.83 10.95
C ALA A 83 -6.30 -12.22 12.14
N ALA A 84 -4.98 -11.98 12.05
CA ALA A 84 -4.08 -12.14 13.19
C ALA A 84 -4.41 -11.12 14.30
N PRO A 85 -4.45 -11.52 15.59
CA PRO A 85 -4.91 -10.65 16.68
C PRO A 85 -4.07 -9.36 16.77
N ARG A 86 -4.77 -8.22 16.80
CA ARG A 86 -4.26 -6.90 16.44
C ARG A 86 -3.76 -6.09 17.66
N PRO A 87 -2.61 -5.39 17.61
CA PRO A 87 -2.48 -4.09 18.26
C PRO A 87 -3.13 -3.05 17.34
N ALA A 88 -4.09 -2.28 17.86
CA ALA A 88 -4.89 -1.28 17.15
C ALA A 88 -4.11 -0.54 16.04
N ALA A 89 -4.24 -1.00 14.80
CA ALA A 89 -3.84 -0.22 13.64
C ALA A 89 -4.97 0.80 13.45
N GLU A 90 -4.70 2.02 13.88
CA GLU A 90 -5.56 3.17 13.64
C GLU A 90 -5.98 3.19 12.17
N PRO A 91 -7.27 3.41 11.87
CA PRO A 91 -7.74 3.50 10.50
C PRO A 91 -6.86 4.52 9.79
N SER A 92 -6.16 4.08 8.73
CA SER A 92 -5.52 5.02 7.82
C SER A 92 -6.64 5.85 7.21
N GLU A 93 -6.94 6.98 7.85
CA GLU A 93 -7.81 8.00 7.31
C GLU A 93 -7.27 8.39 5.93
N PRO A 94 -8.11 8.36 4.88
CA PRO A 94 -7.74 8.92 3.60
C PRO A 94 -7.57 10.43 3.83
N VAL A 95 -6.32 10.88 3.96
CA VAL A 95 -6.02 12.30 3.93
C VAL A 95 -6.54 12.86 2.59
N PRO A 96 -7.52 13.79 2.59
CA PRO A 96 -7.92 14.48 1.37
C PRO A 96 -6.73 15.29 0.84
N PRO A 97 -6.66 15.53 -0.48
CA PRO A 97 -5.50 16.17 -1.09
C PRO A 97 -5.34 17.61 -0.57
N PRO A 98 -4.12 18.07 -0.24
CA PRO A 98 -3.81 19.46 -0.46
C PRO A 98 -3.69 19.64 -1.98
N ASP A 99 -4.75 20.21 -2.56
CA ASP A 99 -4.59 21.06 -3.73
C ASP A 99 -3.52 22.13 -3.40
N GLU A 100 -2.62 22.37 -4.36
CA GLU A 100 -1.60 23.44 -4.43
C GLU A 100 -0.33 23.34 -3.55
N ILE A 101 0.81 22.98 -4.18
CA ILE A 101 1.96 23.84 -4.62
C ILE A 101 3.14 22.90 -5.00
N ALA A 102 3.90 22.99 -6.11
CA ALA A 102 4.13 24.05 -7.08
C ALA A 102 4.60 23.44 -8.42
N ALA A 103 3.89 23.73 -9.50
CA ALA A 103 4.47 23.95 -10.82
C ALA A 103 3.97 25.33 -11.26
N GLY A 104 4.80 26.36 -11.13
CA GLY A 104 4.41 27.71 -11.51
C GLY A 104 5.34 28.78 -10.97
N ASP A 105 6.23 29.23 -11.85
CA ASP A 105 6.56 30.63 -12.11
C ASP A 105 7.03 31.51 -10.94
N ARG A 106 8.28 31.99 -11.05
CA ARG A 106 8.79 33.12 -10.27
C ARG A 106 8.79 34.36 -11.19
N PRO A 107 7.82 35.28 -11.09
CA PRO A 107 7.90 36.54 -11.81
C PRO A 107 8.63 37.62 -11.01
N ALA A 108 9.33 38.46 -11.79
CA ALA A 108 10.04 39.72 -11.52
C ALA A 108 11.34 39.66 -10.70
#